data_AF-A0A4Y8CAZ8-F1
#
_entry.id   AF-A0A4Y8CAZ8-F1
#
_cell.length_a   1.000
_cell.length_b   1.000
_cell.length_c   1.000
_cell.angle_alpha   90.00
_cell.angle_beta   90.00
_cell.angle_gamma   90.00
#
_symmetry.space_group_name_H-M   'P 1'
#
loop_
_entity.id
_entity.type
_entity.pdbx_description
1 polymer ?
#
loop_
_entity_poly.entity_id
_entity_poly.type
_entity_poly.pdbx_seq_one_letter_code
_entity_poly.pdbx_strand_id
1 'polypeptide(L)'
;ALRKESEHLYNNTYAIVAHAIGFSRKDIQSDKSFKEILENKKWFSKNVDLDYLYQTRIKVLFEAIIDFSTKAQVYINDETKNHKIFTFKMAAKNLAETTKNLKIIQANIKKYSSSSNEFLALEYNKIRSNLGELLRS
;
A
#
# COMPACT_ATOMS: atom_id res chain seq x y z
N ALA A 1 14.55 17.18 1.07
CA ALA A 1 14.62 15.85 0.45
C ALA A 1 13.66 14.87 1.13
N LEU A 2 13.86 14.54 2.41
CA LEU A 2 13.10 13.55 3.19
C LEU A 2 11.57 13.55 2.95
N ARG A 3 10.91 14.70 3.12
CA ARG A 3 9.46 14.82 2.87
C ARG A 3 9.03 14.33 1.48
N LYS A 4 9.75 14.72 0.42
CA LYS A 4 9.43 14.34 -0.97
C LYS A 4 9.61 12.84 -1.18
N GLU A 5 10.63 12.24 -0.58
CA GLU A 5 10.84 10.79 -0.64
C GLU A 5 9.77 10.02 0.13
N SER A 6 9.35 10.52 1.29
CA SER A 6 8.25 9.92 2.06
C SER A 6 6.92 10.00 1.30
N GLU A 7 6.62 11.13 0.65
CA GLU A 7 5.46 11.29 -0.24
C GLU A 7 5.54 10.35 -1.45
N HIS A 8 6.73 10.15 -2.03
CA HIS A 8 6.93 9.21 -3.13
C HIS A 8 6.72 7.76 -2.68
N LEU A 9 7.26 7.39 -1.51
CA LEU A 9 7.06 6.07 -0.91
C LEU A 9 5.57 5.82 -0.64
N TYR A 10 4.87 6.78 -0.03
CA TYR A 10 3.43 6.71 0.20
C TYR A 10 2.67 6.48 -1.11
N ASN A 11 2.96 7.27 -2.15
CA ASN A 11 2.33 7.11 -3.46
C ASN A 11 2.57 5.70 -4.04
N ASN A 12 3.80 5.20 -3.99
CA ASN A 12 4.11 3.87 -4.49
C ASN A 12 3.37 2.79 -3.69
N THR A 13 3.37 2.87 -2.36
CA THR A 13 2.63 1.95 -1.50
C THR A 13 1.15 1.99 -1.82
N TYR A 14 0.52 3.17 -1.90
CA TYR A 14 -0.89 3.33 -2.23
C TYR A 14 -1.26 2.62 -3.54
N ALA A 15 -0.47 2.81 -4.60
CA ALA A 15 -0.69 2.10 -5.87
C ALA A 15 -0.62 0.58 -5.72
N ILE A 16 0.45 0.10 -5.07
CA ILE A 16 0.70 -1.33 -4.92
C ILE A 16 -0.40 -1.98 -4.09
N VAL A 17 -0.78 -1.37 -2.98
CA VAL A 17 -1.86 -1.87 -2.12
C VAL A 17 -3.18 -1.92 -2.87
N ALA A 18 -3.57 -0.85 -3.59
CA ALA A 18 -4.79 -0.84 -4.38
C ALA A 18 -4.81 -2.01 -5.39
N HIS A 19 -3.70 -2.23 -6.10
CA HIS A 19 -3.57 -3.34 -7.04
C HIS A 19 -3.57 -4.71 -6.35
N ALA A 20 -2.96 -4.84 -5.17
CA ALA A 20 -2.94 -6.07 -4.39
C ALA A 20 -4.36 -6.53 -4.00
N ILE A 21 -5.27 -5.60 -3.74
CA ILE A 21 -6.68 -5.90 -3.42
C ILE A 21 -7.60 -5.86 -4.65
N GLY A 22 -7.04 -5.76 -5.86
CA GLY A 22 -7.77 -5.86 -7.12
C GLY A 22 -8.48 -4.58 -7.55
N PHE A 23 -8.08 -3.42 -7.05
CA PHE A 23 -8.58 -2.09 -7.45
C PHE A 23 -7.51 -1.27 -8.16
N SER A 24 -7.92 -0.25 -8.90
CA SER A 24 -7.03 0.82 -9.38
C SER A 24 -7.10 2.01 -8.43
N ARG A 25 -6.13 2.94 -8.51
CA ARG A 25 -6.20 4.20 -7.74
C ARG A 25 -7.50 4.96 -7.98
N LYS A 26 -7.97 4.97 -9.24
CA LYS A 26 -9.21 5.65 -9.64
C LYS A 26 -10.44 5.01 -9.00
N ASP A 27 -10.42 3.70 -8.77
CA ASP A 27 -11.54 3.01 -8.11
C ASP A 27 -11.62 3.47 -6.64
N ILE A 28 -10.49 3.46 -5.92
CA ILE A 28 -10.41 3.92 -4.52
C ILE A 28 -10.81 5.39 -4.40
N GLN A 29 -10.34 6.25 -5.31
CA GLN A 29 -10.59 7.70 -5.26
C GLN A 29 -11.95 8.12 -5.83
N SER A 30 -12.75 7.18 -6.34
CA SER A 30 -14.08 7.50 -6.88
C SER A 30 -15.13 7.58 -5.78
N ASP A 31 -16.21 8.31 -6.06
CA ASP A 31 -17.39 8.40 -5.19
C ASP A 31 -18.29 7.15 -5.24
N LYS A 32 -17.92 6.14 -6.04
CA LYS A 32 -18.68 4.90 -6.16
C LYS A 32 -18.50 4.03 -4.93
N SER A 33 -19.57 3.33 -4.54
CA SER A 33 -19.47 2.30 -3.52
C SER A 33 -18.58 1.14 -4.00
N PHE A 34 -17.85 0.49 -3.08
CA PHE A 34 -17.06 -0.69 -3.47
C PHE A 34 -17.93 -1.84 -3.98
N LYS A 35 -19.20 -1.91 -3.54
CA LYS A 35 -20.18 -2.85 -4.10
C LYS A 35 -20.37 -2.62 -5.60
N GLU A 36 -20.64 -1.39 -6.01
CA GLU A 36 -20.76 -1.04 -7.44
C GLU A 36 -19.48 -1.31 -8.22
N ILE A 37 -18.31 -1.00 -7.64
CA ILE A 37 -17.01 -1.24 -8.29
C ILE A 37 -16.81 -2.74 -8.53
N LEU A 38 -17.16 -3.59 -7.56
CA LEU A 38 -17.01 -5.04 -7.65
C LEU A 38 -17.99 -5.69 -8.65
N GLU A 39 -19.23 -5.21 -8.71
CA GLU A 39 -20.24 -5.70 -9.66
C GLU A 39 -19.84 -5.43 -11.12
N ASN A 40 -19.17 -4.30 -11.37
CA ASN A 40 -18.81 -3.84 -12.72
C ASN A 40 -17.40 -4.24 -13.19
N LYS A 41 -16.57 -4.83 -12.31
CA LYS A 41 -15.19 -5.22 -12.66
C LYS A 41 -14.82 -6.60 -12.12
N LYS A 42 -14.47 -7.50 -13.04
CA LYS A 42 -13.61 -8.65 -12.73
C LYS A 42 -12.22 -8.13 -12.38
N TRP A 43 -11.61 -8.72 -11.34
CA TRP A 43 -10.29 -8.40 -10.79
C TRP A 43 -9.34 -7.81 -11.83
N PHE A 44 -8.68 -6.68 -11.52
CA PHE A 44 -7.76 -6.01 -12.45
C PHE A 44 -6.77 -7.03 -13.08
N SER A 45 -6.93 -7.27 -14.38
CA SER A 45 -6.40 -8.47 -15.07
C SER A 45 -4.90 -8.42 -15.38
N LYS A 46 -4.25 -7.28 -15.16
CA LYS A 46 -2.80 -7.17 -15.37
C LYS A 46 -2.11 -7.92 -14.22
N ASN A 47 -1.34 -8.95 -14.55
CA ASN A 47 -0.43 -9.58 -13.59
C ASN A 47 0.61 -8.54 -13.17
N VAL A 48 0.38 -7.93 -12.02
CA VAL A 48 1.33 -7.02 -11.39
C VAL A 48 2.26 -7.87 -10.54
N ASP A 49 3.54 -7.86 -10.87
CA ASP A 49 4.58 -8.48 -10.05
C ASP A 49 4.81 -7.61 -8.80
N LEU A 50 4.10 -7.94 -7.73
CA LEU A 50 4.21 -7.21 -6.46
C LEU A 50 5.59 -7.38 -5.80
N ASP A 51 6.26 -8.51 -6.05
CA ASP A 51 7.61 -8.75 -5.56
C ASP A 51 8.59 -7.77 -6.21
N TYR A 52 8.56 -7.70 -7.54
CA TYR A 52 9.36 -6.76 -8.30
C TYR A 52 9.08 -5.31 -7.89
N LEU A 53 7.81 -4.91 -7.77
CA LEU A 53 7.45 -3.55 -7.37
C LEU A 53 7.88 -3.22 -5.94
N TYR A 54 7.76 -4.18 -5.01
CA TYR A 54 8.26 -4.01 -3.65
C TYR A 54 9.77 -3.77 -3.65
N GLN A 55 10.55 -4.63 -4.32
CA GLN A 55 12.01 -4.51 -4.34
C GLN A 55 12.47 -3.21 -5.00
N THR A 56 11.83 -2.81 -6.11
CA THR A 56 12.31 -1.69 -6.94
C THR A 56 11.75 -0.33 -6.56
N ARG A 57 10.57 -0.26 -5.90
CA ARG A 57 9.88 1.02 -5.62
C ARG A 57 9.63 1.30 -4.14
N ILE A 58 9.56 0.26 -3.31
CA ILE A 58 9.28 0.40 -1.88
C ILE A 58 10.58 0.29 -1.10
N LYS A 59 11.29 -0.84 -1.24
CA LYS A 59 12.52 -1.11 -0.50
C LYS A 59 13.58 -0.03 -0.75
N VAL A 60 13.80 0.36 -2.01
CA VAL A 60 14.78 1.41 -2.37
C VAL A 60 14.48 2.74 -1.67
N LEU A 61 13.23 3.20 -1.70
CA LEU A 61 12.85 4.47 -1.06
C LEU A 61 12.86 4.37 0.47
N PHE A 62 12.43 3.25 1.03
CA PHE A 62 12.52 2.99 2.45
C PHE A 62 13.97 3.04 2.94
N GLU A 63 14.88 2.33 2.27
CA GLU A 63 16.30 2.31 2.62
C GLU A 63 16.93 3.71 2.50
N ALA A 64 16.60 4.46 1.45
CA ALA A 64 17.05 5.85 1.27
C ALA A 64 16.55 6.76 2.41
N ILE A 65 15.27 6.65 2.79
CA ILE A 65 14.69 7.41 3.90
C ILE A 65 15.39 7.09 5.22
N ILE A 66 15.64 5.81 5.51
CA ILE A 66 16.31 5.38 6.75
C ILE A 66 17.76 5.88 6.78
N ASP A 67 18.51 5.71 5.68
CA ASP A 67 19.90 6.15 5.57
C ASP A 67 20.03 7.67 5.72
N PHE A 68 19.26 8.45 4.94
CA PHE A 68 19.26 9.91 5.02
C PHE A 68 18.86 10.39 6.43
N SER A 69 17.80 9.83 6.99
CA SER A 69 17.30 10.22 8.31
C SER A 69 18.34 9.95 9.40
N THR A 70 18.98 8.79 9.37
CA THR A 70 19.99 8.40 10.36
C THR A 70 21.22 9.31 10.27
N LYS A 71 21.69 9.63 9.06
CA LYS A 71 22.79 10.58 8.85
C LYS A 71 22.42 11.99 9.29
N ALA A 72 21.22 12.46 8.97
CA ALA A 72 20.77 13.80 9.32
C ALA A 72 20.65 14.01 10.84
N GLN A 73 20.17 13.00 11.59
CA GLN A 73 20.00 13.09 13.05
C GLN A 73 21.33 13.33 13.79
N VAL A 74 22.48 12.89 13.25
CA VAL A 74 23.81 13.12 13.85
C VAL A 74 24.14 14.61 13.94
N TYR A 75 23.63 15.43 13.04
CA TYR A 75 23.97 16.86 12.93
C TYR A 75 22.84 17.78 13.41
N ILE A 76 21.75 17.23 13.94
CA ILE A 76 20.56 17.99 14.35
C ILE A 76 20.39 17.87 15.87
N ASN A 77 20.63 18.98 16.56
CA ASN A 77 20.41 19.10 18.01
C ASN A 77 19.00 19.60 18.38
N ASP A 78 18.21 19.97 17.38
CA ASP A 78 16.84 20.46 17.53
C ASP A 78 15.88 19.27 17.71
N GLU A 79 15.30 19.16 18.91
CA GLU A 79 14.40 18.07 19.28
C GLU A 79 13.14 18.00 18.39
N THR A 80 12.59 19.15 18.00
CA THR A 80 11.41 19.21 17.13
C THR A 80 11.72 18.65 15.74
N LYS A 81 12.91 18.95 15.20
CA LYS A 81 13.37 18.39 13.93
C LYS A 81 13.67 16.90 14.06
N ASN A 82 14.27 16.46 15.16
CA ASN A 82 14.51 15.05 15.43
C ASN A 82 13.21 14.25 15.53
N HIS A 83 12.20 14.80 16.20
CA HIS A 83 10.87 14.19 16.28
C HIS A 83 10.25 14.03 14.88
N LYS A 84 10.29 15.08 14.04
CA LYS A 84 9.79 15.00 12.66
C LYS A 84 10.52 13.92 11.84
N ILE A 85 11.84 13.82 11.97
CA ILE A 85 12.62 12.78 11.28
C ILE A 85 12.20 11.39 11.76
N PHE A 86 12.02 11.21 13.06
CA PHE A 86 11.52 9.97 13.63
C PHE A 86 10.14 9.59 13.06
N THR A 87 9.21 10.55 12.96
CA THR A 87 7.90 10.33 12.33
C THR A 87 8.03 9.83 10.89
N PHE A 88 8.93 10.41 10.08
CA PHE A 88 9.16 9.94 8.71
C PHE A 88 9.74 8.52 8.65
N LYS A 89 10.67 8.16 9.54
CA LYS A 89 11.21 6.79 9.64
C LYS A 89 10.10 5.79 9.97
N MET A 90 9.25 6.12 10.93
CA MET A 90 8.13 5.27 11.32
C MET A 90 7.11 5.11 10.20
N ALA A 91 6.75 6.20 9.51
CA ALA A 91 5.86 6.14 8.35
C ALA A 91 6.46 5.25 7.24
N ALA A 92 7.74 5.41 6.92
CA ALA A 92 8.40 4.61 5.90
C ALA A 92 8.45 3.12 6.27
N LYS A 93 8.75 2.80 7.53
CA LYS A 93 8.71 1.43 8.05
C LYS A 93 7.31 0.82 7.90
N ASN A 94 6.27 1.51 8.36
CA ASN A 94 4.90 1.03 8.29
C ASN A 94 4.47 0.77 6.83
N LEU A 95 4.79 1.69 5.91
CA LEU A 95 4.47 1.54 4.48
C LEU A 95 5.16 0.33 3.85
N ALA A 96 6.43 0.09 4.20
CA ALA A 96 7.18 -1.08 3.74
C ALA A 96 6.57 -2.39 4.28
N GLU A 97 6.26 -2.45 5.59
CA GLU A 97 5.65 -3.60 6.23
C GLU A 97 4.25 -3.91 5.68
N THR A 98 3.40 -2.89 5.51
CA THR A 98 2.08 -3.02 4.89
C THR A 98 2.18 -3.65 3.51
N THR A 99 3.12 -3.18 2.67
CA THR A 99 3.31 -3.73 1.33
C THR A 99 3.76 -5.20 1.38
N LYS A 100 4.68 -5.53 2.29
CA LYS A 100 5.18 -6.90 2.46
C LYS A 100 4.07 -7.85 2.93
N ASN A 101 3.23 -7.43 3.87
CA ASN A 101 2.12 -8.23 4.39
C ASN A 101 1.05 -8.46 3.31
N LEU A 102 0.72 -7.43 2.54
CA LEU A 102 -0.27 -7.54 1.47
C LEU A 102 0.15 -8.49 0.37
N LYS A 103 1.44 -8.54 0.06
CA LYS A 103 1.99 -9.51 -0.89
C LYS A 103 1.72 -10.96 -0.48
N ILE A 104 1.84 -11.26 0.82
CA ILE A 104 1.62 -12.61 1.36
C ILE A 104 0.14 -13.01 1.19
N ILE A 105 -0.79 -12.10 1.48
CA ILE A 105 -2.22 -12.42 1.46
C ILE A 105 -2.85 -12.30 0.06
N GLN A 106 -2.21 -11.56 -0.87
CA GLN A 106 -2.74 -11.31 -2.22
C GLN A 106 -3.13 -12.61 -2.95
N ALA A 107 -2.29 -13.65 -2.87
CA ALA A 107 -2.55 -14.90 -3.57
C ALA A 107 -3.91 -15.50 -3.17
N ASN A 108 -4.23 -15.47 -1.87
CA ASN A 108 -5.51 -15.95 -1.36
C ASN A 108 -6.66 -15.02 -1.75
N ILE A 109 -6.48 -13.70 -1.65
CA ILE A 109 -7.51 -12.73 -2.05
C ILE A 109 -7.85 -12.90 -3.53
N LYS A 110 -6.85 -12.98 -4.41
CA LYS A 110 -7.04 -13.14 -5.85
C LYS A 110 -7.73 -14.47 -6.18
N LYS A 111 -7.30 -15.56 -5.54
CA LYS A 111 -7.86 -16.91 -5.76
C LYS A 111 -9.31 -17.02 -5.30
N TYR A 112 -9.60 -16.56 -4.08
CA TYR A 112 -10.89 -16.85 -3.44
C TYR A 112 -11.96 -15.79 -3.69
N SER A 113 -11.60 -14.57 -4.09
CA SER A 113 -12.59 -13.54 -4.51
C SER A 113 -13.41 -13.90 -5.76
N SER A 114 -12.97 -14.92 -6.51
CA SER A 114 -13.65 -15.47 -7.69
C SER A 114 -13.91 -16.97 -7.56
N SER A 115 -13.98 -17.48 -6.32
CA SER A 115 -14.29 -18.89 -6.06
C SER A 115 -15.68 -19.27 -6.55
N SER A 116 -15.86 -20.54 -6.96
CA SER A 116 -17.18 -21.11 -7.26
C SER A 116 -18.08 -21.22 -6.02
N ASN A 117 -17.51 -21.18 -4.81
CA ASN A 117 -18.28 -21.04 -3.57
C ASN A 117 -18.63 -19.56 -3.37
N GLU A 118 -19.90 -19.22 -3.58
CA GLU A 118 -20.38 -17.84 -3.49
C GLU A 118 -20.19 -17.23 -2.10
N PHE A 119 -20.42 -17.98 -1.02
CA PHE A 119 -20.21 -17.50 0.35
C PHE A 119 -18.74 -17.15 0.60
N LEU A 120 -17.82 -18.00 0.12
CA LEU A 120 -16.39 -17.75 0.23
C LEU A 120 -15.97 -16.51 -0.57
N ALA A 121 -16.46 -16.39 -1.82
CA ALA A 121 -16.18 -15.24 -2.66
C ALA A 121 -16.70 -13.94 -2.03
N LEU A 122 -17.88 -13.96 -1.41
CA LEU A 122 -18.45 -12.82 -0.70
C LEU A 122 -17.57 -12.34 0.46
N GLU A 123 -17.08 -13.24 1.31
CA GLU A 123 -16.20 -12.86 2.44
C GLU A 123 -14.87 -12.24 1.97
N TYR A 124 -14.25 -12.81 0.93
CA TYR A 124 -13.03 -12.22 0.37
C TYR A 124 -13.29 -10.88 -0.31
N ASN A 125 -14.43 -10.72 -0.97
CA ASN A 125 -14.82 -9.43 -1.56
C ASN A 125 -15.14 -8.38 -0.48
N LYS A 126 -15.68 -8.78 0.68
CA LYS A 126 -15.86 -7.91 1.83
C LYS A 126 -14.52 -7.43 2.40
N ILE A 127 -13.52 -8.30 2.51
CA ILE A 127 -12.15 -7.92 2.90
C ILE A 127 -11.59 -6.88 1.93
N ARG A 128 -11.73 -7.10 0.61
CA ARG A 128 -11.28 -6.14 -0.41
C ARG A 128 -11.94 -4.78 -0.23
N SER A 129 -13.27 -4.74 -0.09
CA SER A 129 -14.03 -3.51 0.12
C SER A 129 -13.59 -2.76 1.37
N ASN A 130 -13.43 -3.46 2.50
CA ASN A 130 -12.99 -2.85 3.76
C ASN A 130 -11.58 -2.25 3.65
N LEU A 131 -10.65 -2.96 3.01
CA LEU A 131 -9.31 -2.44 2.75
C LEU A 131 -9.35 -1.25 1.78
N GLY A 132 -10.26 -1.28 0.81
CA GLY A 132 -10.51 -0.19 -0.12
C GLY A 132 -11.00 1.08 0.58
N GLU A 133 -11.97 0.95 1.49
CA GLU A 133 -12.47 2.09 2.29
C GLU A 133 -11.39 2.65 3.22
N LEU A 134 -10.58 1.79 3.84
CA LEU A 134 -9.44 2.23 4.67
C LEU A 134 -8.38 3.00 3.86
N LEU A 135 -8.24 2.73 2.56
CA LEU A 135 -7.33 3.49 1.70
C LEU A 135 -7.93 4.80 1.20
N ARG A 136 -9.27 4.87 1.13
CA ARG A 136 -10.00 6.08 0.71
C ARG A 136 -10.04 7.14 1.81
N SER A 137 -10.02 6.72 3.08
CA SER A 137 -10.11 7.58 4.27
C SER A 137 -8.92 8.52 4.46
#